data_AF-A0A5D2JPD3-F1
#
_entry.id   AF-A0A5D2JPD3-F1
#
_cell.length_a   1.000
_cell.length_b   1.000
_cell.length_c   1.000
_cell.angle_alpha   90.00
_cell.angle_beta   90.00
_cell.angle_gamma   90.00
#
_symmetry.space_group_name_H-M   'P 1'
#
loop_
_entity.id
_entity.type
_entity.pdbx_description
1 polymer ?
#
loop_
_entity_poly.entity_id
_entity_poly.type
_entity_poly.pdbx_seq_one_letter_code
_entity_poly.pdbx_strand_id
1 'polypeptide(L)'
;MLAASFKATPYLRRRSNPRPLVKVQPVNPAWGVEGFDPFVPGGIASHHIAAETSGILAGLFHLILRMGNIETVLSSSIAAVFFAAFVVAGTMWYGSATTPIEFFGPTRYQWDQGCFQQEIYRRVNAGLAENQSLLEAWSKILTLITIPILIELKLNRLYSQF
;
A
#
# COMPACT_ATOMS: atom_id res chain seq x y z
N MET A 1 -10.37 -14.75 -8.97
CA MET A 1 -11.17 -14.06 -7.95
C MET A 1 -10.23 -13.56 -6.86
N LEU A 2 -9.57 -12.43 -7.11
CA LEU A 2 -8.71 -11.71 -6.16
C LEU A 2 -8.77 -10.24 -6.60
N ALA A 3 -9.97 -9.67 -6.47
CA ALA A 3 -10.13 -8.22 -6.54
C ALA A 3 -9.57 -7.66 -5.23
N ALA A 4 -8.24 -7.67 -5.10
CA ALA A 4 -7.58 -6.77 -4.18
C ALA A 4 -8.15 -5.39 -4.52
N SER A 5 -8.84 -4.79 -3.56
CA SER A 5 -9.48 -3.50 -3.71
C SER A 5 -8.37 -2.45 -3.85
N PHE A 6 -7.77 -2.35 -5.03
CA PHE A 6 -6.78 -1.37 -5.47
C PHE A 6 -7.45 0.00 -5.60
N LYS A 7 -7.99 0.48 -4.48
CA LYS A 7 -8.66 1.76 -4.39
C LYS A 7 -7.60 2.84 -4.58
N ALA A 8 -7.68 3.62 -5.66
CA ALA A 8 -7.07 4.96 -5.76
C ALA A 8 -7.67 5.94 -4.73
N THR A 9 -8.73 5.49 -4.05
CA THR A 9 -9.55 6.26 -3.13
C THR A 9 -8.79 6.93 -1.99
N PRO A 10 -7.65 6.43 -1.43
CA PRO A 10 -6.97 7.15 -0.35
C PRO A 10 -6.22 8.41 -0.81
N TYR A 11 -5.59 8.40 -1.99
CA TYR A 11 -4.64 9.45 -2.39
C TYR A 11 -5.33 10.77 -2.68
N LEU A 12 -6.27 10.75 -3.64
CA LEU A 12 -7.00 11.96 -4.00
C LEU A 12 -7.96 12.38 -2.87
N ARG A 13 -8.53 11.44 -2.09
CA ARG A 13 -9.42 11.75 -0.95
C ARG A 13 -8.68 12.43 0.19
N ARG A 14 -7.44 12.04 0.48
CA ARG A 14 -6.62 12.70 1.51
C ARG A 14 -6.17 14.08 1.09
N ARG A 15 -5.82 14.31 -0.19
CA ARG A 15 -5.34 15.62 -0.65
C ARG A 15 -6.40 16.73 -0.58
N SER A 16 -7.69 16.40 -0.69
CA SER A 16 -8.79 17.36 -0.52
C SER A 16 -9.12 17.68 0.95
N ASN A 17 -8.47 17.02 1.91
CA ASN A 17 -8.63 17.27 3.35
C ASN A 17 -7.54 18.27 3.78
N PRO A 18 -7.83 19.33 4.55
CA PRO A 18 -6.83 20.27 5.06
C PRO A 18 -5.81 19.67 6.03
N ARG A 19 -5.86 18.36 6.28
CA ARG A 19 -4.91 17.62 7.13
C ARG A 19 -3.72 17.14 6.29
N PRO A 20 -2.52 16.98 6.87
CA PRO A 20 -1.32 16.54 6.15
C PRO A 20 -1.57 15.25 5.34
N LEU A 21 -1.15 15.27 4.08
CA LEU A 21 -1.25 14.16 3.09
C LEU A 21 -0.76 12.83 3.67
N VAL A 22 0.33 12.89 4.44
CA VAL A 22 0.88 11.78 5.21
C VAL A 22 1.00 12.22 6.65
N LYS A 23 0.46 11.41 7.56
CA LYS A 23 0.58 11.62 9.00
C LYS A 23 0.86 10.29 9.67
N VAL A 24 1.90 10.26 10.50
CA VAL A 24 2.14 9.15 11.42
C VAL A 24 1.02 9.14 12.45
N GLN A 25 0.36 8.00 12.62
CA GLN A 25 -0.76 7.85 13.53
C GLN A 25 -0.61 6.56 14.33
N PRO A 26 -1.10 6.54 15.58
CA PRO A 26 -1.25 5.30 16.32
C PRO A 26 -2.24 4.38 15.59
N VAL A 27 -1.99 3.08 15.67
CA VAL A 27 -2.81 2.04 15.03
C VAL A 27 -3.25 1.06 16.11
N ASN A 28 -4.55 0.85 16.24
CA ASN A 28 -5.09 -0.18 17.12
C ASN A 28 -4.94 -1.56 16.43
N PRO A 29 -4.60 -2.62 17.19
CA PRO A 29 -4.50 -3.96 16.65
C PRO A 29 -5.86 -4.49 16.19
N ALA A 30 -5.87 -5.16 15.04
CA ALA A 30 -7.03 -5.88 14.53
C ALA A 30 -6.87 -7.37 14.79
N TRP A 31 -7.78 -7.95 15.56
CA TRP A 31 -7.71 -9.36 15.99
C TRP A 31 -8.67 -10.27 15.21
N GLY A 32 -9.58 -9.70 14.42
CA GLY A 32 -10.46 -10.46 13.55
C GLY A 32 -9.79 -10.86 12.24
N VAL A 33 -10.60 -11.40 11.32
CA VAL A 33 -10.14 -11.84 9.99
C VAL A 33 -9.57 -10.70 9.15
N GLU A 34 -9.99 -9.47 9.41
CA GLU A 34 -9.47 -8.26 8.78
C GLU A 34 -7.99 -7.99 9.10
N GLY A 35 -7.45 -8.58 10.18
CA GLY A 35 -6.03 -8.52 10.51
C GLY A 35 -5.13 -9.23 9.48
N PHE A 36 -5.69 -10.09 8.63
CA PHE A 36 -4.96 -10.76 7.55
C PHE A 36 -5.07 -10.03 6.21
N ASP A 37 -5.85 -8.94 6.12
CA ASP A 37 -5.89 -8.10 4.92
C ASP A 37 -4.59 -7.28 4.85
N PRO A 38 -3.76 -7.44 3.79
CA PRO A 38 -2.49 -6.73 3.66
C PRO A 38 -2.63 -5.21 3.55
N PHE A 39 -3.85 -4.68 3.37
CA PHE A 39 -4.13 -3.25 3.33
C PHE A 39 -4.70 -2.69 4.64
N VAL A 40 -4.92 -3.52 5.66
CA VAL A 40 -5.38 -3.10 7.00
C VAL A 40 -4.18 -3.00 7.95
N PRO A 41 -3.77 -1.80 8.38
CA PRO A 41 -2.57 -1.64 9.22
C PRO A 41 -2.74 -2.24 10.62
N GLY A 42 -3.97 -2.42 11.11
CA GLY A 42 -4.23 -3.07 12.40
C GLY A 42 -3.71 -4.51 12.47
N GLY A 43 -3.64 -5.21 11.33
CA GLY A 43 -3.04 -6.55 11.22
C GLY A 43 -1.54 -6.56 11.50
N ILE A 44 -0.83 -5.48 11.16
CA ILE A 44 0.60 -5.36 11.43
C ILE A 44 0.84 -5.32 12.94
N ALA A 45 0.05 -4.53 13.67
CA ALA A 45 0.17 -4.42 15.12
C ALA A 45 -0.15 -5.75 15.82
N SER A 46 -1.24 -6.42 15.45
CA SER A 46 -1.60 -7.72 16.05
C SER A 46 -0.60 -8.82 15.66
N HIS A 47 -0.07 -8.81 14.43
CA HIS A 47 1.00 -9.71 14.00
C HIS A 47 2.26 -9.56 14.87
N HIS A 48 2.75 -8.34 15.10
CA HIS A 48 3.96 -8.14 15.92
C HIS A 48 3.74 -8.62 17.36
N ILE A 49 2.60 -8.29 17.97
CA ILE A 49 2.27 -8.73 19.35
C ILE A 49 2.22 -10.27 19.44
N ALA A 50 1.50 -10.90 18.50
CA ALA A 50 1.32 -12.36 18.50
C ALA A 50 2.62 -13.10 18.17
N ALA A 51 3.39 -12.62 17.18
CA ALA A 51 4.64 -13.22 16.75
C ALA A 51 5.72 -13.08 17.83
N GLU A 52 5.82 -11.93 18.50
CA GLU A 52 6.76 -11.72 19.60
C GLU A 52 6.44 -12.64 20.79
N THR A 53 5.17 -12.71 21.19
CA THR A 53 4.72 -13.61 22.26
C THR A 53 5.06 -15.07 21.93
N SER A 54 4.79 -15.49 20.69
CA SER A 54 5.11 -16.83 20.21
C SER A 54 6.62 -17.08 20.14
N GLY A 55 7.39 -16.07 19.73
CA GLY A 55 8.84 -16.12 19.62
C GLY A 55 9.53 -16.29 20.98
N ILE A 56 9.04 -15.64 22.03
CA ILE A 56 9.54 -15.82 23.41
C ILE A 56 9.29 -17.26 23.88
N LEU A 57 8.07 -17.78 23.69
CA LEU A 57 7.73 -19.16 24.08
C LEU A 57 8.56 -20.19 23.31
N ALA A 58 8.69 -20.01 21.98
CA ALA A 58 9.51 -20.87 21.14
C ALA A 58 11.00 -20.77 21.52
N GLY A 59 11.51 -19.58 21.82
CA GLY A 59 12.89 -19.36 22.25
C GLY A 59 13.21 -20.10 23.55
N LEU A 60 12.34 -19.99 24.56
CA LEU A 60 12.44 -20.74 25.82
C LEU A 60 12.45 -22.25 25.58
N PHE A 61 11.58 -22.74 24.69
CA PHE A 61 11.55 -24.15 24.29
C PHE A 61 12.84 -24.58 23.58
N HIS A 62 13.47 -23.73 22.76
CA HIS A 62 14.69 -24.10 22.04
C HIS A 62 15.93 -24.18 22.95
N LEU A 63 15.94 -23.56 24.13
CA LEU A 63 17.07 -23.63 25.08
C LEU A 63 17.41 -25.06 25.55
N ILE A 64 16.46 -25.98 25.44
CA ILE A 64 16.63 -27.39 25.82
C ILE A 64 16.99 -28.29 24.62
N LEU A 65 17.13 -27.74 23.41
CA LEU A 65 17.52 -28.48 22.20
C LEU A 65 19.03 -28.38 21.94
N ARG A 66 19.62 -29.44 21.34
CA ARG A 66 21.04 -29.46 20.94
C ARG A 66 21.19 -30.03 19.53
N MET A 67 21.63 -29.19 18.60
CA MET A 67 22.03 -29.57 17.24
C MET A 67 23.51 -29.23 17.02
N GLY A 68 24.26 -30.13 16.38
CA GLY A 68 25.73 -30.06 16.29
C GLY A 68 26.31 -29.74 14.91
N ASN A 69 25.49 -29.59 13.86
CA ASN A 69 25.97 -29.27 12.51
C ASN A 69 25.62 -27.83 12.12
N ILE A 70 26.64 -27.01 11.83
CA ILE A 70 26.45 -25.61 11.45
C ILE A 70 25.94 -25.45 10.01
N GLU A 71 26.25 -26.40 9.12
CA GLU A 71 25.82 -26.34 7.72
C GLU A 71 24.29 -26.43 7.60
N THR A 72 23.64 -27.21 8.46
CA THR A 72 22.17 -27.28 8.48
C THR A 72 21.54 -25.96 8.91
N VAL A 73 22.17 -25.23 9.84
CA VAL A 73 21.73 -23.88 10.25
C VAL A 73 21.92 -22.89 9.11
N LEU A 74 23.05 -22.95 8.41
CA LEU A 74 23.31 -22.09 7.26
C LEU A 74 22.28 -22.34 6.14
N SER A 75 22.06 -23.61 5.79
CA SER A 75 21.10 -24.00 4.74
C SER A 75 19.68 -23.53 5.06
N SER A 76 19.19 -23.77 6.29
CA SER A 76 17.85 -23.32 6.69
C SER A 76 17.74 -21.79 6.76
N SER A 77 18.81 -21.10 7.16
CA SER A 77 18.83 -19.63 7.24
C SER A 77 18.78 -18.99 5.86
N ILE A 78 19.50 -19.54 4.88
CA ILE A 78 19.43 -19.09 3.48
C ILE A 78 18.00 -19.23 2.97
N ALA A 79 17.34 -20.37 3.19
CA ALA A 79 15.95 -20.58 2.79
C ALA A 79 15.00 -19.55 3.43
N ALA A 80 15.14 -19.26 4.73
CA ALA A 80 14.33 -18.28 5.44
C ALA A 80 14.52 -16.84 4.91
N VAL A 81 15.75 -16.44 4.62
CA VAL A 81 16.06 -15.11 4.07
C VAL A 81 15.51 -14.96 2.66
N PHE A 82 15.66 -15.97 1.80
CA PHE A 82 15.06 -15.95 0.46
C PHE A 82 13.53 -15.85 0.53
N PHE A 83 12.89 -16.61 1.42
CA PHE A 83 11.45 -16.51 1.65
C PHE A 83 11.03 -15.07 2.02
N ALA A 84 11.70 -14.45 2.99
CA ALA A 84 11.42 -13.08 3.39
C ALA A 84 11.61 -12.08 2.24
N ALA A 85 12.68 -12.23 1.44
CA ALA A 85 12.94 -11.39 0.28
C ALA A 85 11.83 -11.48 -0.77
N PHE A 86 11.33 -12.68 -1.07
CA PHE A 86 10.22 -12.87 -1.99
C PHE A 86 8.91 -12.25 -1.48
N VAL A 87 8.61 -12.38 -0.18
CA VAL A 87 7.43 -11.75 0.42
C VAL A 87 7.50 -10.23 0.31
N VAL A 88 8.64 -9.61 0.65
CA VAL A 88 8.82 -8.16 0.56
C VAL A 88 8.79 -7.66 -0.89
N ALA A 89 9.37 -8.41 -1.84
CA ALA A 89 9.26 -8.09 -3.26
C ALA A 89 7.80 -8.09 -3.73
N GLY A 90 7.00 -9.08 -3.29
CA GLY A 90 5.57 -9.14 -3.56
C GLY A 90 4.80 -7.96 -2.98
N THR A 91 4.97 -7.65 -1.69
CA THR A 91 4.24 -6.54 -1.04
C THR A 91 4.66 -5.17 -1.56
N MET A 92 5.89 -5.02 -2.07
CA MET A 92 6.30 -3.82 -2.79
C MET A 92 5.62 -3.71 -4.16
N TRP A 93 5.60 -4.78 -4.94
CA TRP A 93 5.06 -4.78 -6.29
C TRP A 93 3.53 -4.63 -6.36
N TYR A 94 2.83 -5.34 -5.47
CA TYR A 94 1.36 -5.31 -5.39
C TYR A 94 0.82 -4.26 -4.43
N GLY A 95 1.68 -3.63 -3.62
CA GLY A 95 1.26 -2.68 -2.61
C GLY A 95 0.66 -3.36 -1.35
N SER A 96 0.80 -2.66 -0.23
CA SER A 96 0.29 -3.09 1.08
C SER A 96 0.22 -1.88 2.03
N ALA A 97 -0.26 -2.09 3.26
CA ALA A 97 -0.23 -1.07 4.30
C ALA A 97 1.19 -0.61 4.68
N THR A 98 2.23 -1.41 4.41
CA THR A 98 3.64 -1.04 4.67
C THR A 98 4.34 -0.40 3.47
N THR A 99 3.73 -0.40 2.29
CA THR A 99 4.28 0.18 1.06
C THR A 99 3.33 1.25 0.48
N PRO A 100 3.07 2.34 1.24
CA PRO A 100 2.17 3.39 0.83
C PRO A 100 2.71 4.16 -0.40
N ILE A 101 1.81 4.48 -1.31
CA ILE A 101 2.12 5.12 -2.60
C ILE A 101 2.70 6.54 -2.45
N GLU A 102 2.46 7.20 -1.32
CA GLU A 102 3.02 8.51 -1.01
C GLU A 102 4.55 8.46 -0.80
N PHE A 103 5.09 7.30 -0.41
CA PHE A 103 6.53 7.09 -0.22
C PHE A 103 7.17 6.29 -1.35
N PHE A 104 6.44 5.33 -1.93
CA PHE A 104 7.00 4.37 -2.91
C PHE A 104 6.48 4.57 -4.34
N GLY A 105 5.57 5.51 -4.56
CA GLY A 105 4.92 5.72 -5.86
C GLY A 105 3.75 4.76 -6.12
N PRO A 106 2.96 5.01 -7.19
CA PRO A 106 1.83 4.15 -7.54
C PRO A 106 2.28 2.81 -8.11
N THR A 107 1.43 1.79 -7.97
CA THR A 107 1.67 0.48 -8.60
C THR A 107 1.19 0.49 -10.06
N ARG A 108 1.78 -0.37 -10.90
CA ARG A 108 1.30 -0.59 -12.28
C ARG A 108 -0.18 -0.96 -12.32
N TYR A 109 -0.65 -1.76 -11.35
CA TYR A 109 -2.05 -2.19 -11.30
C TYR A 109 -3.04 -1.03 -11.15
N GLN A 110 -2.65 0.05 -10.46
CA GLN A 110 -3.48 1.25 -10.37
C GLN A 110 -3.58 2.01 -11.71
N TRP A 111 -2.53 1.92 -12.54
CA TRP A 111 -2.52 2.47 -13.89
C TRP A 111 -3.39 1.63 -14.83
N ASP A 112 -3.15 0.31 -14.88
CA ASP A 112 -3.85 -0.61 -15.79
C ASP A 112 -5.36 -0.62 -15.56
N GLN A 113 -5.80 -0.43 -14.30
CA GLN A 113 -7.22 -0.35 -13.93
C GLN A 113 -7.81 1.06 -14.08
N GLY A 114 -7.00 2.05 -14.44
CA GLY A 114 -7.44 3.45 -14.55
C GLY A 114 -7.95 4.02 -13.22
N CYS A 115 -7.46 3.55 -12.08
CA CYS A 115 -8.04 3.87 -10.77
C CYS A 115 -8.05 5.37 -10.49
N PHE A 116 -6.97 6.08 -10.81
CA PHE A 116 -6.89 7.54 -10.67
C PHE A 116 -7.80 8.27 -11.66
N GLN A 117 -7.88 7.78 -12.90
CA GLN A 117 -8.76 8.34 -13.92
C GLN A 117 -10.24 8.25 -13.51
N GLN A 118 -10.66 7.09 -13.01
CA GLN A 118 -12.02 6.90 -12.50
C GLN A 118 -12.35 7.84 -11.34
N GLU A 119 -11.43 8.00 -10.38
CA GLU A 119 -11.63 8.91 -9.24
C GLU A 119 -11.65 10.39 -9.67
N ILE A 120 -10.85 10.77 -10.68
CA ILE A 120 -10.89 12.11 -11.28
C ILE A 120 -12.27 12.36 -11.90
N TYR A 121 -12.74 11.47 -12.78
CA TYR A 121 -14.05 11.62 -13.42
C TYR A 121 -15.19 11.66 -12.40
N ARG A 122 -15.12 10.81 -11.36
CA ARG A 122 -16.10 10.82 -10.27
C ARG A 122 -16.21 12.19 -9.59
N ARG A 123 -15.08 12.87 -9.36
CA ARG A 123 -15.08 14.20 -8.72
C ARG A 123 -15.52 15.32 -9.65
N VAL A 124 -15.10 15.27 -10.91
CA VAL A 124 -15.56 16.25 -11.91
C VAL A 124 -17.08 16.15 -12.05
N ASN A 125 -17.62 14.93 -12.17
CA ASN A 125 -19.06 14.71 -12.25
C ASN A 125 -19.80 15.15 -10.99
N ALA A 126 -19.22 14.97 -9.79
CA ALA A 126 -19.78 15.49 -8.54
C ALA A 126 -19.82 17.02 -8.52
N GLY A 127 -18.75 17.70 -8.96
CA GLY A 127 -18.74 19.17 -9.07
C GLY A 127 -19.77 19.69 -10.07
N LEU A 128 -19.93 19.01 -11.21
CA LEU A 128 -20.97 19.34 -12.20
C LEU A 128 -22.39 19.16 -11.61
N ALA A 129 -22.63 18.10 -10.83
CA ALA A 129 -23.90 17.89 -10.14
C ALA A 129 -24.20 18.97 -9.08
N GLU A 130 -23.17 19.61 -8.54
CA GLU A 130 -23.26 20.78 -7.65
C GLU A 130 -23.41 22.11 -8.41
N ASN A 131 -23.77 22.08 -9.71
CA ASN A 131 -23.89 23.24 -10.61
C ASN A 131 -22.60 24.05 -10.81
N GLN A 132 -21.43 23.45 -10.60
CA GLN A 132 -20.16 24.09 -10.92
C GLN A 132 -19.93 24.05 -12.43
N SER A 133 -19.28 25.07 -12.97
CA SER A 133 -18.84 25.02 -14.37
C SER A 133 -17.77 23.93 -14.57
N LEU A 134 -17.66 23.43 -15.80
CA LEU A 134 -16.64 22.44 -16.16
C LEU A 134 -15.23 22.91 -15.77
N LEU A 135 -14.93 24.20 -15.99
CA LEU A 135 -13.62 24.78 -15.69
C LEU A 135 -13.34 24.85 -14.18
N GLU A 136 -14.34 25.19 -13.37
CA GLU A 136 -14.22 25.19 -11.90
C GLU A 136 -14.02 23.77 -11.36
N ALA A 137 -14.79 22.81 -11.87
CA ALA A 137 -14.69 21.41 -11.47
C ALA A 137 -13.29 20.83 -11.76
N TRP A 138 -12.73 21.10 -12.96
CA TRP A 138 -11.38 20.66 -13.32
C TRP A 138 -10.27 21.42 -12.57
N SER A 139 -10.44 22.73 -12.32
CA SER A 139 -9.48 23.54 -11.57
C SER A 139 -9.26 23.00 -10.14
N LYS A 140 -10.34 22.55 -9.48
CA LYS A 140 -10.27 21.89 -8.17
C LYS A 140 -9.51 20.56 -8.19
N ILE A 141 -9.48 19.86 -9.32
CA ILE A 141 -8.67 18.63 -9.45
C ILE A 141 -7.20 18.97 -9.67
N LEU A 142 -6.90 19.94 -10.54
CA LEU A 142 -5.53 20.27 -10.91
C LEU A 142 -4.73 20.84 -9.75
N THR A 143 -5.38 21.63 -8.88
CA THR A 143 -4.80 22.12 -7.62
C THR A 143 -4.47 21.00 -6.64
N LEU A 144 -5.20 19.88 -6.73
CA LEU A 144 -4.94 18.64 -6.01
C LEU A 144 -4.00 17.69 -6.77
N ILE A 145 -3.31 18.09 -7.84
CA ILE A 145 -2.34 17.25 -8.56
C ILE A 145 -1.01 18.01 -8.63
N THR A 146 -0.15 17.90 -7.63
CA THR A 146 1.24 18.38 -7.72
C THR A 146 1.99 17.62 -8.81
N ILE A 147 2.88 18.37 -9.49
CA ILE A 147 3.79 18.08 -10.62
C ILE A 147 4.16 16.61 -10.96
N PRO A 148 4.50 15.70 -10.02
CA PRO A 148 4.89 14.32 -10.39
C PRO A 148 3.83 13.52 -11.18
N ILE A 149 2.53 13.63 -10.85
CA ILE A 149 1.47 12.92 -11.61
C ILE A 149 1.19 13.61 -12.95
N LEU A 150 1.39 14.92 -13.03
CA LEU A 150 1.26 15.67 -14.27
C LEU A 150 2.35 15.25 -15.28
N ILE A 151 3.57 14.94 -14.79
CA ILE A 151 4.66 14.41 -15.62
C ILE A 151 4.28 13.03 -16.20
N GLU A 152 3.76 12.11 -15.38
CA GLU A 152 3.30 10.78 -15.84
C GLU A 152 2.14 10.86 -16.85
N LEU A 153 1.15 11.73 -16.60
CA LEU A 153 0.04 11.93 -17.54
C LEU A 153 0.50 12.57 -18.85
N LYS A 154 1.48 13.48 -18.80
CA LYS A 154 2.02 14.17 -19.98
C LYS A 154 2.96 13.25 -20.77
N LEU A 155 3.74 12.40 -20.11
CA LEU A 155 4.57 11.37 -20.74
C LEU A 155 3.72 10.30 -21.45
N ASN A 156 2.59 9.89 -20.86
CA ASN A 156 1.68 8.93 -21.52
C ASN A 156 0.94 9.52 -22.72
N ARG A 157 0.59 10.81 -22.70
CA ARG A 157 0.09 11.49 -23.90
C ARG A 157 1.14 11.50 -25.02
N LEU A 158 2.42 11.64 -24.69
CA LEU A 158 3.52 11.60 -25.67
C LEU A 158 3.77 10.18 -26.21
N TYR A 159 3.68 9.14 -25.39
CA TYR A 159 3.83 7.75 -25.84
C TYR A 159 2.65 7.23 -26.67
N SER A 160 1.42 7.72 -26.45
CA SER A 160 0.25 7.36 -27.28
C SER A 160 0.23 8.00 -28.68
N GLN A 161 1.17 8.89 -28.96
CA GLN A 161 1.34 9.54 -30.27
C GLN A 161 2.46 8.90 -31.12
N PHE A 162 3.04 7.78 -30.67
CA PHE A 162 3.95 6.94 -31.44
C PHE A 162 3.36 5.54 -31.64
#